data_AF-A0AAN9Y7L0-F1
#
_entry.id   AF-A0AAN9Y7L0-F1
#
_cell.length_a   1.000
_cell.length_b   1.000
_cell.length_c   1.000
_cell.angle_alpha   90.00
_cell.angle_beta   90.00
_cell.angle_gamma   90.00
#
_symmetry.space_group_name_H-M   'P 1'
#
loop_
_entity.id
_entity.type
_entity.pdbx_description
1 polymer ?
#
loop_
_entity_poly.entity_id
_entity_poly.type
_entity_poly.pdbx_seq_one_letter_code
_entity_poly.pdbx_strand_id
1 'polypeptide(L)'
;MSSKRYVQKFRKNWLDRDELRDWLIENPNVDLNGKYGGFCVFCCTPLPSKLYDLQSHAASRKHAKNVSEKSRAEIQEVSDNWLDICRTELVHKPMESDVGQDESKEEIFGKYIASELKLIKNQNIYEEVKWTIINTLRNALSQQSEVENET
;
A
#
# COMPACT_ATOMS: atom_id res chain seq x y z
N MET A 1 20.97 28.46 -9.92
CA MET A 1 21.26 27.83 -8.60
C MET A 1 20.01 27.08 -8.17
N SER A 2 20.08 25.75 -8.01
CA SER A 2 18.93 24.94 -7.60
C SER A 2 18.78 25.02 -6.08
N SER A 3 17.80 25.79 -5.59
CA SER A 3 17.50 25.88 -4.16
C SER A 3 16.99 24.53 -3.67
N LYS A 4 17.75 23.86 -2.80
CA LYS A 4 17.30 22.64 -2.11
C LYS A 4 16.01 22.96 -1.35
N ARG A 5 14.86 22.53 -1.87
CA ARG A 5 13.58 22.68 -1.17
C ARG A 5 13.63 21.86 0.11
N TYR A 6 13.35 22.49 1.25
CA TYR A 6 13.24 21.79 2.52
C TYR A 6 12.08 20.78 2.45
N VAL A 7 12.39 19.50 2.66
CA VAL A 7 11.39 18.43 2.76
C VAL A 7 11.20 18.12 4.24
N GLN A 8 10.04 18.49 4.78
CA GLN A 8 9.68 18.15 6.15
C GLN A 8 9.50 16.63 6.26
N LYS A 9 10.22 16.03 7.19
CA LYS A 9 10.10 14.61 7.53
C LYS A 9 9.13 14.43 8.69
N PHE A 10 8.49 13.26 8.71
CA PHE A 10 7.67 12.82 9.83
C PHE A 10 8.51 12.79 11.10
N ARG A 11 7.94 13.21 12.22
CA ARG A 11 8.63 13.28 13.51
C ARG A 11 7.90 12.42 14.52
N LYS A 12 8.63 11.55 15.21
CA LYS A 12 8.05 10.62 16.20
C LYS A 12 7.30 11.34 17.33
N ASN A 13 7.77 12.51 17.72
CA ASN A 13 7.10 13.32 18.75
C ASN A 13 5.71 13.83 18.35
N TRP A 14 5.29 13.69 17.08
CA TRP A 14 3.92 13.97 16.68
C TRP A 14 2.94 12.89 17.13
N LEU A 15 3.42 11.67 17.39
CA LEU A 15 2.63 10.57 17.95
C LEU A 15 2.19 10.88 19.38
N ASP A 16 2.94 11.71 20.11
CA ASP A 16 2.64 12.06 21.50
C ASP A 16 1.75 13.30 21.63
N ARG A 17 1.40 13.98 20.52
CA ARG A 17 0.57 15.19 20.57
C ARG A 17 -0.88 14.80 20.82
N ASP A 18 -1.53 15.46 21.77
CA ASP A 18 -2.92 15.16 22.15
C ASP A 18 -3.91 15.20 20.97
N GLU A 19 -3.68 16.07 19.99
CA GLU A 19 -4.53 16.19 18.80
C GLU A 19 -4.35 15.05 17.76
N LEU A 20 -3.28 14.25 17.88
CA LEU A 20 -2.89 13.23 16.89
C LEU A 20 -2.83 11.81 17.49
N ARG A 21 -2.46 11.69 18.77
CA ARG A 21 -2.07 10.42 19.41
C ARG A 21 -3.13 9.32 19.38
N ASP A 22 -4.40 9.69 19.34
CA ASP A 22 -5.50 8.74 19.41
C ASP A 22 -5.73 8.00 18.08
N TRP A 23 -5.18 8.52 16.99
CA TRP A 23 -5.45 7.99 15.65
C TRP A 23 -4.23 7.88 14.73
N LEU A 24 -3.15 8.59 15.04
CA LEU A 24 -1.93 8.62 14.25
C LEU A 24 -0.94 7.59 14.80
N ILE A 25 -0.47 6.70 13.92
CA ILE A 25 0.63 5.77 14.21
C ILE A 25 1.78 5.98 13.23
N GLU A 26 2.96 5.46 13.58
CA GLU A 26 4.11 5.40 12.66
C GLU A 26 3.80 4.43 11.51
N ASN A 27 3.99 4.85 10.27
CA ASN A 27 3.80 3.97 9.13
C ASN A 27 4.99 2.98 9.03
N PRO A 28 4.78 1.66 9.14
CA PRO A 28 5.88 0.69 9.02
C PRO A 28 6.40 0.55 7.59
N ASN A 29 5.56 0.82 6.60
CA ASN A 29 5.89 0.74 5.17
C ASN A 29 6.39 2.08 4.63
N VAL A 30 7.20 2.81 5.41
CA VAL A 30 7.75 4.12 5.01
C VAL A 30 8.25 4.02 3.57
N ASP A 31 7.54 4.65 2.63
CA ASP A 31 7.96 4.71 1.24
C ASP A 31 9.42 5.13 1.24
N LEU A 32 10.27 4.41 0.50
CA LEU A 32 11.72 4.63 0.42
C LEU A 32 12.11 6.09 0.05
N ASN A 33 11.13 6.90 -0.36
CA ASN A 33 11.24 8.32 -0.68
C ASN A 33 10.87 9.29 0.48
N GLY A 34 10.45 8.79 1.65
CA GLY A 34 10.13 9.59 2.84
C GLY A 34 8.87 10.46 2.73
N LYS A 35 8.02 10.20 1.73
CA LYS A 35 6.81 11.00 1.43
C LYS A 35 5.71 10.80 2.46
N TYR A 36 5.52 9.56 2.91
CA TYR A 36 4.57 9.22 3.97
C TYR A 36 5.34 8.70 5.18
N GLY A 37 4.87 9.07 6.37
CA GLY A 37 5.50 8.64 7.63
C GLY A 37 4.50 8.42 8.76
N GLY A 38 3.27 8.92 8.61
CA GLY A 38 2.17 8.63 9.52
C GLY A 38 1.13 7.72 8.86
N PHE A 39 0.32 7.06 9.67
CA PHE A 39 -0.83 6.29 9.23
C PHE A 39 -2.03 6.60 10.12
N CYS A 40 -3.22 6.72 9.54
CA CYS A 40 -4.45 6.93 10.29
C CYS A 40 -5.18 5.61 10.51
N VAL A 41 -5.37 5.22 11.78
CA VAL A 41 -6.04 3.96 12.14
C VAL A 41 -7.54 3.98 11.86
N PHE A 42 -8.20 5.13 11.99
CA PHE A 42 -9.63 5.27 11.68
C PHE A 42 -9.89 5.22 10.17
N CYS A 43 -9.04 5.89 9.39
CA CYS A 43 -9.19 6.01 7.94
C CYS A 43 -8.54 4.88 7.15
N CYS A 44 -7.66 4.09 7.78
CA CYS A 44 -6.85 3.04 7.16
C CYS A 44 -6.03 3.56 5.97
N THR A 45 -5.43 4.74 6.10
CA THR A 45 -4.69 5.40 4.99
C THR A 45 -3.32 5.92 5.43
N PRO A 46 -2.27 5.76 4.59
CA PRO A 46 -0.99 6.41 4.81
C PRO A 46 -1.12 7.93 4.65
N LEU A 47 -0.38 8.66 5.47
CA LEU A 47 -0.45 10.11 5.57
C LEU A 47 0.89 10.77 5.27
N PRO A 48 0.86 11.98 4.69
CA PRO A 48 2.08 12.71 4.38
C PRO A 48 2.91 12.99 5.63
N SER A 49 4.22 13.12 5.42
CA SER A 49 5.20 13.47 6.46
C SER A 49 5.09 14.91 6.99
N LYS A 50 4.12 15.72 6.56
CA LYS A 50 3.98 17.12 6.96
C LYS A 50 2.91 17.30 8.03
N LEU A 51 3.20 18.09 9.06
CA LEU A 51 2.28 18.29 10.17
C LEU A 51 0.96 18.93 9.73
N TYR A 52 1.02 19.90 8.83
CA TYR A 52 -0.18 20.55 8.29
C TYR A 52 -1.12 19.56 7.61
N ASP A 53 -0.59 18.58 6.88
CA ASP A 53 -1.38 17.56 6.20
C ASP A 53 -2.05 16.62 7.22
N LEU A 54 -1.37 16.32 8.34
CA LEU A 54 -1.94 15.54 9.45
C LEU A 54 -3.09 16.28 10.13
N GLN A 55 -2.92 17.58 10.41
CA GLN A 55 -3.97 18.40 11.01
C GLN A 55 -5.17 18.55 10.06
N SER A 56 -4.92 18.76 8.76
CA SER A 56 -5.96 18.79 7.74
C SER A 56 -6.72 17.46 7.64
N HIS A 57 -6.00 16.34 7.76
CA HIS A 57 -6.62 15.02 7.81
C HIS A 57 -7.57 14.87 9.02
N ALA A 58 -7.13 15.28 10.21
CA ALA A 58 -7.94 15.25 11.43
C ALA A 58 -9.25 16.04 11.26
N ALA A 59 -9.20 17.18 10.57
CA ALA A 59 -10.35 18.03 10.29
C ALA A 59 -11.24 17.52 9.13
N SER A 60 -10.85 16.44 8.44
CA SER A 60 -11.59 15.97 7.27
C SER A 60 -12.91 15.29 7.65
N ARG A 61 -13.95 15.48 6.83
CA ARG A 61 -15.27 14.84 7.02
C ARG A 61 -15.19 13.31 7.07
N LYS A 62 -14.30 12.71 6.27
CA LYS A 62 -14.06 11.26 6.27
C LYS A 62 -13.54 10.79 7.63
N HIS A 63 -12.56 11.50 8.17
CA HIS A 63 -12.00 11.18 9.48
C HIS A 63 -13.05 11.30 10.58
N ALA A 64 -13.77 12.42 10.63
CA ALA A 64 -14.83 12.63 11.62
C ALA A 64 -15.90 11.52 11.59
N LYS A 65 -16.33 11.10 10.39
CA LYS A 65 -17.26 9.99 10.21
C LYS A 65 -16.69 8.68 10.77
N ASN A 66 -15.47 8.33 10.38
CA ASN A 66 -14.85 7.07 10.82
C ASN A 66 -14.57 7.04 12.33
N VAL A 67 -14.24 8.19 12.93
CA VAL A 67 -14.09 8.31 14.39
C VAL A 67 -15.42 8.05 15.10
N SER A 68 -16.54 8.51 14.54
CA SER A 68 -17.86 8.29 15.13
C SER A 68 -18.39 6.86 14.94
N GLU A 69 -17.98 6.18 13.87
CA GLU A 69 -18.49 4.86 13.49
C GLU A 69 -17.65 3.70 14.03
N LYS A 70 -16.35 3.90 14.29
CA LYS A 70 -15.44 2.85 14.76
C LYS A 70 -15.09 3.05 16.23
N SER A 71 -15.32 2.02 17.04
CA SER A 71 -14.84 1.99 18.41
C SER A 71 -13.34 1.71 18.47
N ARG A 72 -12.66 2.21 19.51
CA ARG A 72 -11.22 1.95 19.74
C ARG A 72 -10.92 0.45 19.90
N ALA A 73 -11.87 -0.32 20.44
CA ALA A 73 -11.73 -1.77 20.62
C ALA A 73 -11.70 -2.51 19.27
N GLU A 74 -12.57 -2.13 18.32
CA GLU A 74 -12.56 -2.68 16.96
C GLU A 74 -11.25 -2.35 16.21
N ILE A 75 -10.58 -1.26 16.57
CA ILE A 75 -9.33 -0.82 15.94
C ILE A 75 -8.10 -1.52 16.54
N GLN A 76 -8.14 -1.89 17.82
CA GLN A 76 -7.04 -2.58 18.49
C GLN A 76 -6.89 -4.02 17.97
N GLU A 77 -7.97 -4.71 17.56
CA GLU A 77 -7.85 -6.03 16.91
C GLU A 77 -7.33 -5.94 15.47
N VAL A 78 -7.58 -4.81 14.79
CA VAL A 78 -7.03 -4.49 13.47
C VAL A 78 -5.53 -4.15 13.53
N SER A 79 -5.05 -3.68 14.70
CA SER A 79 -3.66 -3.29 14.94
C SER A 79 -2.67 -4.42 14.71
N ASP A 80 -3.01 -5.62 15.20
CA ASP A 80 -2.10 -6.76 15.21
C ASP A 80 -2.04 -7.48 13.85
N ASN A 81 -2.90 -7.09 12.90
CA ASN A 81 -2.92 -7.59 11.52
C ASN A 81 -2.95 -6.44 10.48
N TRP A 82 -2.28 -5.32 10.77
CA TRP A 82 -2.36 -4.08 9.96
C TRP A 82 -1.88 -4.23 8.51
N LEU A 83 -1.02 -5.22 8.21
CA LEU A 83 -0.49 -5.45 6.87
C LEU A 83 -1.51 -6.09 5.90
N ASP A 84 -2.46 -6.88 6.40
CA ASP A 84 -3.46 -7.53 5.54
C ASP A 84 -4.68 -6.65 5.27
N ILE A 85 -5.14 -5.90 6.29
CA ILE A 85 -6.38 -5.11 6.19
C ILE A 85 -6.20 -3.88 5.29
N CYS A 86 -5.00 -3.31 5.24
CA CYS A 86 -4.72 -2.15 4.37
C CYS A 86 -4.36 -2.56 2.94
N ARG A 87 -4.00 -3.83 2.70
CA ARG A 87 -3.66 -4.36 1.38
C ARG A 87 -4.90 -4.58 0.52
N THR A 88 -6.06 -4.88 1.13
CA THR A 88 -7.30 -5.13 0.39
C THR A 88 -8.00 -3.86 -0.09
N GLU A 89 -7.88 -2.72 0.61
CA GLU A 89 -8.54 -1.46 0.19
C GLU A 89 -7.65 -0.46 -0.57
N LEU A 90 -6.31 -0.58 -0.51
CA LEU A 90 -5.41 0.31 -1.29
C LEU A 90 -5.24 -0.12 -2.75
N VAL A 91 -5.72 -1.30 -3.16
CA VAL A 91 -5.68 -1.75 -4.57
C VAL A 91 -6.84 -1.18 -5.39
N HIS A 92 -7.81 -0.47 -4.81
CA HIS A 92 -9.04 -0.02 -5.51
C HIS A 92 -9.32 1.48 -5.47
N LYS A 93 -8.32 2.34 -5.23
CA LYS A 93 -8.48 3.75 -5.59
C LYS A 93 -7.84 4.01 -6.95
N PRO A 94 -8.60 3.98 -8.06
CA PRO A 94 -8.08 4.46 -9.33
C PRO A 94 -7.68 5.91 -9.12
N MET A 95 -6.39 6.17 -9.30
CA MET A 95 -5.89 7.52 -9.45
C MET A 95 -6.45 7.99 -10.80
N GLU A 96 -7.50 8.80 -10.75
CA GLU A 96 -7.99 9.50 -11.94
C GLU A 96 -6.88 10.45 -12.41
N SER A 97 -6.04 9.95 -13.31
CA SER A 97 -5.22 10.75 -14.19
C SER A 97 -5.44 10.23 -15.61
N ASP A 98 -5.94 11.16 -16.42
CA ASP A 98 -6.13 11.14 -17.86
C ASP A 98 -5.13 10.30 -18.67
N VAL A 99 -5.64 9.87 -19.84
CA VAL A 99 -5.00 9.20 -20.98
C VAL A 99 -5.07 7.68 -20.92
N GLY A 100 -6.09 7.18 -21.61
CA GLY A 100 -6.45 5.78 -21.68
C GLY A 100 -5.45 4.89 -22.41
N GLN A 101 -5.24 3.74 -21.82
CA GLN A 101 -5.17 2.44 -22.45
C GLN A 101 -5.88 1.50 -21.46
N ASP A 102 -6.88 0.75 -21.91
CA ASP A 102 -7.46 -0.35 -21.12
C ASP A 102 -6.34 -1.39 -20.93
N GLU A 103 -5.61 -1.29 -19.83
CA GLU A 103 -4.58 -2.26 -19.49
C GLU A 103 -5.27 -3.59 -19.21
N SER A 104 -4.90 -4.64 -19.93
CA SER A 104 -5.48 -5.96 -19.72
C SER A 104 -5.09 -6.49 -18.33
N LYS A 105 -5.85 -7.46 -17.81
CA LYS A 105 -5.55 -8.08 -16.50
C LYS A 105 -4.14 -8.70 -16.49
N GLU A 106 -3.69 -9.23 -17.63
CA GLU A 106 -2.37 -9.80 -17.84
C GLU A 106 -1.29 -8.72 -17.78
N GLU A 107 -1.54 -7.55 -18.35
CA GLU A 107 -0.61 -6.42 -18.31
C GLU A 107 -0.44 -5.89 -16.89
N ILE A 108 -1.54 -5.75 -16.14
CA ILE A 108 -1.53 -5.35 -14.73
C ILE A 108 -0.73 -6.37 -13.90
N PHE A 109 -1.00 -7.66 -14.08
CA PHE A 109 -0.27 -8.72 -13.39
C PHE A 109 1.23 -8.71 -13.75
N GLY A 110 1.56 -8.54 -15.03
CA GLY A 110 2.95 -8.46 -15.50
C GLY A 110 3.71 -7.29 -14.86
N LYS A 111 3.09 -6.12 -14.77
CA LYS A 111 3.67 -4.95 -14.10
C LYS A 111 3.91 -5.20 -12.62
N TYR A 112 2.96 -5.84 -11.94
CA TYR A 112 3.09 -6.21 -10.53
C TYR A 112 4.28 -7.15 -10.30
N ILE A 113 4.32 -8.29 -11.00
CA ILE A 113 5.42 -9.26 -10.88
C ILE A 113 6.78 -8.61 -11.18
N ALA A 114 6.84 -7.78 -12.22
CA ALA A 114 8.07 -7.06 -12.56
C ALA A 114 8.51 -6.10 -11.44
N SER A 115 7.57 -5.48 -10.72
CA SER A 115 7.88 -4.58 -9.60
C SER A 115 8.44 -5.33 -8.39
N GLU A 116 7.89 -6.49 -8.07
CA GLU A 116 8.33 -7.34 -6.96
C GLU A 116 9.71 -7.96 -7.25
N LEU A 117 9.90 -8.50 -8.45
CA LEU A 117 11.18 -9.10 -8.86
C LEU A 117 12.35 -8.10 -8.81
N LYS A 118 12.10 -6.80 -9.07
CA LYS A 118 13.12 -5.74 -8.96
C LYS A 118 13.63 -5.54 -7.54
N LEU A 119 12.88 -5.93 -6.51
CA LEU A 119 13.28 -5.79 -5.11
C LEU A 119 14.28 -6.88 -4.69
N ILE A 120 14.36 -7.98 -5.43
CA ILE A 120 15.25 -9.11 -5.14
C ILE A 120 16.67 -8.74 -5.59
N LYS A 121 17.54 -8.46 -4.62
CA LYS A 121 18.95 -8.10 -4.88
C LYS A 121 19.87 -9.30 -5.15
N ASN A 122 19.48 -10.48 -4.68
CA ASN A 122 20.27 -11.69 -4.84
C ASN A 122 19.91 -12.38 -6.16
N GLN A 123 20.90 -12.54 -7.05
CA GLN A 123 20.70 -13.10 -8.38
C GLN A 123 20.17 -14.54 -8.37
N ASN A 124 20.65 -15.37 -7.43
CA ASN A 124 20.23 -16.77 -7.35
C ASN A 124 18.76 -16.86 -6.96
N ILE A 125 18.33 -16.06 -5.97
CA ILE A 125 16.93 -15.99 -5.54
C ILE A 125 16.05 -15.44 -6.67
N TYR A 126 16.53 -14.43 -7.40
CA TYR A 126 15.81 -13.87 -8.54
C TYR A 126 15.54 -14.93 -9.62
N GLU A 127 16.56 -15.69 -10.02
CA GLU A 127 16.41 -16.73 -11.04
C GLU A 127 15.53 -17.89 -10.56
N GLU A 128 15.61 -18.27 -9.28
CA GLU A 128 14.76 -19.31 -8.70
C GLU A 128 13.27 -18.92 -8.72
N VAL A 129 12.95 -17.69 -8.28
CA VAL A 129 11.58 -17.18 -8.28
C VAL A 129 11.07 -17.03 -9.71
N LYS A 130 11.88 -16.47 -10.61
CA LYS A 130 11.54 -16.32 -12.04
C LYS A 130 11.24 -17.68 -12.67
N TRP A 131 12.09 -18.68 -12.42
CA TRP A 131 11.88 -20.03 -12.96
C TRP A 131 10.60 -20.67 -12.42
N THR A 132 10.32 -20.51 -11.13
CA THR A 132 9.11 -21.03 -10.48
C THR A 132 7.84 -20.45 -11.09
N ILE A 133 7.79 -19.13 -11.32
CA ILE A 133 6.65 -18.45 -11.96
C ILE A 133 6.42 -19.03 -13.36
N ILE A 134 7.47 -19.12 -14.18
CA ILE A 134 7.39 -19.65 -15.54
C ILE A 134 6.89 -21.10 -15.54
N ASN A 135 7.44 -21.94 -14.67
CA ASN A 135 7.08 -23.35 -14.62
C ASN A 135 5.61 -23.54 -14.19
N THR A 136 5.15 -22.73 -13.23
CA THR A 136 3.77 -22.76 -12.75
C THR A 136 2.79 -22.38 -13.87
N LEU A 137 3.09 -21.32 -14.62
CA LEU A 137 2.28 -20.90 -15.77
C LEU A 137 2.21 -21.99 -16.85
N ARG A 138 3.33 -22.65 -17.15
CA ARG A 138 3.35 -23.76 -18.11
C ARG A 138 2.52 -24.94 -17.65
N ASN A 139 2.63 -25.32 -16.38
CA ASN A 139 1.84 -26.43 -15.82
C ASN A 139 0.34 -26.13 -15.88
N ALA A 140 -0.07 -24.90 -15.55
CA ALA A 140 -1.46 -24.49 -15.65
C ALA A 140 -1.99 -24.56 -17.09
N LEU A 141 -1.19 -24.14 -18.08
CA LEU A 141 -1.54 -24.25 -19.50
C LEU A 141 -1.66 -25.71 -19.96
N SER A 142 -0.78 -26.59 -19.49
CA SER A 142 -0.86 -28.03 -19.78
C SER A 142 -2.15 -28.64 -19.22
N GLN A 143 -2.50 -28.33 -17.98
CA GLN A 143 -3.75 -28.82 -17.36
C GLN A 143 -5.00 -28.29 -18.08
N GLN A 144 -4.97 -27.04 -18.55
CA GLN A 144 -6.06 -26.49 -19.33
C GLN A 144 -6.30 -27.29 -20.63
N SER A 145 -5.21 -27.68 -21.31
CA SER A 145 -5.31 -28.48 -22.54
C SER A 145 -5.82 -29.90 -22.32
N GLU A 146 -5.62 -30.49 -21.14
CA GLU A 146 -6.15 -31.83 -20.83
C GLU A 146 -7.68 -31.77 -20.62
N VAL A 147 -8.17 -30.73 -19.93
CA VAL A 147 -9.61 -30.53 -19.69
C VAL A 147 -10.39 -30.26 -20.98
N GLU A 148 -9.82 -29.49 -21.91
CA GLU A 148 -10.46 -29.19 -23.20
C GLU A 148 -10.56 -30.41 -24.14
N ASN A 149 -9.75 -31.46 -23.94
CA ASN A 149 -9.77 -32.69 -24.75
C ASN A 149 -10.72 -33.78 -24.20
N GLU A 150 -11.27 -33.61 -22.99
CA GLU A 150 -12.20 -34.55 -22.35
C GLU A 150 -13.69 -34.13 -22.45
N THR A 151 -13.97 -32.91 -22.93
CA THR A 151 -15.31 -32.36 -23.21
C THR A 151 -15.66 -32.37 -24.69
#